data_AF-A0A956PE13-F1
#
_entry.id   AF-A0A956PE13-F1
#
_cell.length_a   1.000
_cell.length_b   1.000
_cell.length_c   1.000
_cell.angle_alpha   90.00
_cell.angle_beta   90.00
_cell.angle_gamma   90.00
#
_symmetry.space_group_name_H-M   'P 1'
#
loop_
_entity.id
_entity.type
_entity.pdbx_description
1 polymer ?
#
loop_
_entity_poly.entity_id
_entity_poly.type
_entity_poly.pdbx_seq_one_letter_code
_entity_poly.pdbx_strand_id
1 'polypeptide(L)'
;MQSVEKIPQLGGIKDASPRTRKADLTRRRIIDAAEQQFAESGFYGASLREITRSLGMPNATLLYHFPTKERLYAAVLDRIAQTLGGSLERVMAAP
;
A
#
# COMPACT_ATOMS: atom_id res chain seq x y z
N MET A 1 -16.65 27.91 42.97
CA MET A 1 -15.60 28.88 42.57
C MET A 1 -14.26 28.30 43.01
N GLN A 2 -13.27 27.93 42.20
CA GLN A 2 -13.04 27.81 40.77
C GLN A 2 -12.02 26.65 40.64
N SER A 3 -12.23 25.70 39.73
CA SER A 3 -11.43 25.55 38.49
C SER A 3 -9.93 25.35 38.71
N VAL A 4 -9.45 24.10 38.65
CA VAL A 4 -8.14 23.78 38.04
C VAL A 4 -8.24 22.42 37.32
N GLU A 5 -8.41 22.52 36.00
CA GLU A 5 -7.80 21.73 34.92
C GLU A 5 -7.93 20.18 34.88
N LYS A 6 -8.90 19.79 34.04
CA LYS A 6 -8.86 18.66 33.09
C LYS A 6 -7.45 18.13 32.77
N ILE A 7 -7.26 16.84 33.05
CA ILE A 7 -6.24 16.01 32.39
C ILE A 7 -6.69 15.77 30.93
N PRO A 8 -5.85 16.04 29.91
CA PRO A 8 -6.15 15.66 28.54
C PRO A 8 -5.98 14.15 28.34
N GLN A 9 -6.98 13.55 27.73
CA GLN A 9 -7.10 12.13 27.36
C GLN A 9 -5.90 11.66 26.52
N LEU A 10 -5.27 10.54 26.88
CA LEU A 10 -4.38 9.81 25.95
C LEU A 10 -5.24 9.19 24.84
N GLY A 11 -4.97 9.62 23.63
CA GLY A 11 -5.72 9.31 22.40
C GLY A 11 -5.76 7.84 22.02
N GLY A 12 -6.87 7.49 21.36
CA GLY A 12 -7.23 6.17 20.91
C GLY A 12 -6.21 5.54 19.98
N ILE A 13 -5.67 4.41 20.43
CA ILE A 13 -5.13 3.39 19.57
C ILE A 13 -6.29 2.43 19.29
N LYS A 14 -6.63 2.22 18.00
CA LYS A 14 -7.31 1.02 17.44
C LYS A 14 -8.66 1.15 16.71
N ASP A 15 -9.05 2.30 16.16
CA ASP A 15 -10.11 2.29 15.13
C ASP A 15 -9.78 3.17 13.91
N ALA A 16 -9.11 2.57 12.92
CA ALA A 16 -9.01 3.19 11.60
C ALA A 16 -10.41 3.35 11.01
N SER A 17 -10.77 4.60 10.66
CA SER A 17 -12.05 4.96 10.03
C SER A 17 -12.35 4.07 8.81
N PRO A 18 -13.63 3.77 8.50
CA PRO A 18 -14.01 3.03 7.30
C PRO A 18 -13.40 3.58 6.00
N ARG A 19 -13.16 4.90 5.93
CA ARG A 19 -12.50 5.55 4.79
C ARG A 19 -11.03 5.15 4.66
N THR A 20 -10.30 5.09 5.77
CA THR A 20 -8.88 4.68 5.83
C THR A 20 -8.74 3.21 5.42
N ARG A 21 -9.59 2.33 5.96
CA ARG A 21 -9.57 0.90 5.59
C ARG A 21 -9.83 0.68 4.09
N LYS A 22 -10.77 1.43 3.50
CA LYS A 22 -11.05 1.36 2.06
C LYS A 22 -9.86 1.86 1.21
N ALA A 23 -9.21 2.95 1.64
CA ALA A 23 -8.01 3.46 0.99
C ALA A 23 -6.86 2.45 1.04
N ASP A 24 -6.66 1.77 2.18
CA ASP A 24 -5.65 0.73 2.35
C ASP A 24 -5.92 -0.49 1.47
N LEU A 25 -7.17 -0.94 1.40
CA LEU A 25 -7.58 -2.04 0.52
C LEU A 25 -7.35 -1.69 -0.95
N THR A 26 -7.68 -0.45 -1.34
CA THR A 26 -7.49 0.02 -2.72
C THR A 26 -6.00 0.09 -3.06
N ARG A 27 -5.18 0.61 -2.15
CA ARG A 27 -3.72 0.66 -2.29
C ARG A 27 -3.13 -0.74 -2.51
N ARG A 28 -3.57 -1.74 -1.73
CA ARG A 28 -3.12 -3.14 -1.88
C ARG A 28 -3.48 -3.70 -3.25
N ARG A 29 -4.74 -3.56 -3.68
CA ARG A 29 -5.20 -4.02 -5.01
C ARG A 29 -4.39 -3.41 -6.16
N ILE A 30 -4.01 -2.13 -6.03
CA ILE A 30 -3.16 -1.47 -7.02
C ILE A 30 -1.76 -2.10 -7.05
N ILE A 31 -1.15 -2.35 -5.89
CA ILE A 31 0.17 -3.00 -5.81
C ILE A 31 0.11 -4.41 -6.40
N ASP A 32 -0.93 -5.19 -6.09
CA ASP A 32 -1.10 -6.56 -6.59
C ASP A 32 -1.14 -6.59 -8.14
N ALA A 33 -1.96 -5.74 -8.75
CA ALA A 33 -2.06 -5.66 -10.22
C ALA A 33 -0.80 -5.08 -10.87
N ALA A 34 -0.16 -4.10 -10.22
CA ALA A 34 1.06 -3.49 -10.73
C ALA A 34 2.23 -4.48 -10.72
N GLU A 35 2.35 -5.32 -9.69
CA GLU A 35 3.37 -6.37 -9.62
C GLU A 35 3.29 -7.30 -10.83
N GLN A 36 2.09 -7.77 -11.19
CA GLN A 36 1.90 -8.61 -12.38
C GLN A 36 2.29 -7.88 -13.67
N GLN A 37 1.80 -6.66 -13.87
CA GLN A 37 2.12 -5.88 -15.06
C GLN A 37 3.64 -5.63 -15.19
N PHE A 38 4.31 -5.29 -14.09
CA PHE A 38 5.75 -5.05 -14.10
C PHE A 38 6.55 -6.33 -14.32
N ALA A 39 6.10 -7.47 -13.79
CA ALA A 39 6.72 -8.76 -14.04
C ALA A 39 6.62 -9.17 -15.52
N GLU A 40 5.48 -8.92 -16.15
CA GLU A 40 5.24 -9.29 -17.55
C GLU A 40 5.90 -8.34 -18.56
N SER A 41 5.82 -7.03 -18.31
CA SER A 41 6.19 -5.99 -19.29
C SER A 41 7.46 -5.20 -18.93
N GLY A 42 8.04 -5.45 -17.75
CA GLY A 42 9.12 -4.63 -17.19
C GLY A 42 8.68 -3.20 -16.85
N PHE A 43 9.59 -2.40 -16.29
CA PHE A 43 9.28 -1.03 -15.88
C PHE A 43 8.83 -0.15 -17.06
N TYR A 44 9.58 -0.15 -18.17
CA TYR A 44 9.30 0.73 -19.31
C TYR A 44 8.05 0.31 -20.09
N GLY A 45 7.81 -1.00 -20.26
CA GLY A 45 6.66 -1.54 -20.99
C GLY A 45 5.36 -1.52 -20.18
N ALA A 46 5.41 -1.46 -18.85
CA ALA A 46 4.21 -1.43 -18.02
C ALA A 46 3.35 -0.18 -18.24
N SER A 47 2.04 -0.41 -18.36
CA SER A 47 1.02 0.60 -18.61
C SER A 47 0.13 0.83 -17.38
N LEU A 48 0.14 2.05 -16.85
CA LEU A 48 -0.77 2.43 -15.74
C LEU A 48 -2.25 2.28 -16.13
N ARG A 49 -2.57 2.42 -17.42
CA ARG A 49 -3.93 2.24 -17.94
C ARG A 49 -4.37 0.78 -17.93
N GLU A 50 -3.46 -0.15 -18.18
CA GLU A 50 -3.77 -1.58 -18.15
C GLU A 50 -3.97 -2.07 -16.71
N ILE A 51 -3.14 -1.57 -15.78
CA ILE A 51 -3.28 -1.83 -14.34
C ILE A 51 -4.65 -1.36 -13.84
N THR A 52 -5.08 -0.15 -14.18
CA THR A 52 -6.39 0.33 -13.70
C THR A 52 -7.57 -0.33 -14.42
N ARG A 53 -7.38 -0.72 -15.69
CA ARG A 53 -8.37 -1.48 -16.47
C ARG A 53 -8.64 -2.84 -15.83
N SER A 54 -7.60 -3.57 -15.42
CA SER A 54 -7.78 -4.89 -14.76
C SER A 54 -8.49 -4.79 -13.41
N LEU A 55 -8.39 -3.64 -12.75
CA LEU A 55 -9.03 -3.36 -11.46
C LEU A 55 -10.45 -2.76 -11.59
N GLY A 56 -10.88 -2.40 -12.80
CA GLY A 56 -12.15 -1.73 -13.04
C GLY A 56 -12.23 -0.33 -12.41
N MET A 57 -11.12 0.42 -12.40
CA MET A 57 -11.05 1.72 -11.72
C MET A 57 -10.51 2.84 -12.62
N PRO A 58 -10.80 4.13 -12.31
CA PRO A 58 -10.21 5.25 -13.03
C PRO A 58 -8.70 5.41 -12.77
N ASN A 59 -7.95 5.88 -13.76
CA ASN A 59 -6.52 6.25 -13.59
C ASN A 59 -6.30 7.26 -12.47
N ALA A 60 -7.23 8.19 -12.28
CA ALA A 60 -7.16 9.19 -11.21
C ALA A 60 -7.08 8.53 -9.81
N THR A 61 -7.73 7.38 -9.61
CA THR A 61 -7.66 6.66 -8.34
C THR A 61 -6.29 6.05 -8.11
N LEU A 62 -5.66 5.48 -9.15
CA LEU A 62 -4.27 5.01 -9.05
C LEU A 62 -3.33 6.17 -8.72
N LEU A 63 -3.43 7.27 -9.48
CA LEU A 63 -2.56 8.45 -9.31
C LEU A 63 -2.74 9.14 -7.95
N TYR A 64 -3.93 9.06 -7.35
CA TYR A 64 -4.17 9.50 -5.97
C TYR A 64 -3.30 8.72 -4.96
N HIS A 65 -3.17 7.40 -5.13
CA HIS A 65 -2.35 6.55 -4.24
C HIS A 65 -0.86 6.54 -4.61
N PHE A 66 -0.56 6.65 -5.90
CA PHE A 66 0.78 6.57 -6.47
C PHE A 66 0.93 7.63 -7.57
N PRO A 67 1.41 8.83 -7.22
CA PRO A 67 1.48 9.97 -8.14
C PRO A 67 2.30 9.73 -9.41
N THR A 68 3.24 8.78 -9.38
CA THR A 68 4.10 8.44 -10.53
C THR A 68 4.31 6.93 -10.66
N LYS A 69 4.72 6.49 -11.86
CA LYS A 69 5.02 5.08 -12.13
C LYS A 69 6.21 4.59 -11.28
N GLU A 70 7.18 5.45 -11.03
CA GLU A 70 8.35 5.19 -10.16
C GLU A 70 7.92 4.93 -8.71
N ARG A 71 6.97 5.72 -8.17
CA ARG A 71 6.47 5.48 -6.81
C ARG A 71 5.65 4.20 -6.70
N LEU A 72 4.90 3.86 -7.74
CA LEU A 72 4.20 2.58 -7.80
C LEU A 72 5.20 1.42 -7.88
N TYR A 73 6.22 1.54 -8.73
CA TYR A 73 7.26 0.54 -8.89
C TYR A 73 8.08 0.35 -7.60
N ALA A 74 8.49 1.42 -6.94
CA ALA A 74 9.17 1.36 -5.64
C ALA A 74 8.33 0.62 -4.59
N ALA A 75 7.03 0.90 -4.51
CA ALA A 75 6.14 0.20 -3.57
C ALA A 75 6.00 -1.30 -3.87
N VAL A 76 6.04 -1.69 -5.16
CA VAL A 76 6.08 -3.11 -5.56
C VAL A 76 7.40 -3.75 -5.13
N LEU A 77 8.54 -3.09 -5.39
CA LEU A 77 9.86 -3.58 -4.97
C LEU A 77 9.96 -3.73 -3.45
N ASP A 78 9.44 -2.76 -2.68
CA ASP A 78 9.39 -2.82 -1.22
C ASP A 78 8.61 -4.05 -0.73
N ARG A 79 7.46 -4.36 -1.35
CA ARG A 79 6.67 -5.54 -1.00
C ARG A 79 7.42 -6.84 -1.30
N ILE A 80 8.10 -6.92 -2.44
CA ILE A 80 8.91 -8.08 -2.82
C ILE A 80 10.06 -8.26 -1.82
N ALA A 81 10.78 -7.18 -1.48
CA ALA A 81 11.88 -7.20 -0.53
C ALA A 81 11.42 -7.67 0.86
N GLN A 82 10.27 -7.18 1.35
CA GLN A 82 9.68 -7.62 2.62
C GLN A 82 9.30 -9.10 2.60
N THR A 83 8.73 -9.58 1.49
CA THR A 83 8.34 -10.98 1.34
C THR A 83 9.56 -11.89 1.34
N LEU A 84 10.63 -11.48 0.65
CA LEU A 84 11.90 -12.20 0.62
C LEU A 84 12.56 -12.21 2.00
N GLY A 85 12.68 -11.05 2.66
CA GLY A 85 13.25 -10.92 4.00
C GLY A 85 12.55 -11.82 5.01
N GLY A 86 11.22 -11.77 5.08
CA GLY A 86 10.44 -12.63 5.98
C GLY A 86 10.47 -14.12 5.60
N SER A 87 10.82 -14.47 4.37
CA SER A 87 11.04 -15.87 3.97
C SER A 87 12.42 -16.36 4.41
N LEU A 88 13.46 -15.52 4.28
CA LEU A 88 14.80 -15.82 4.77
C LEU A 88 14.81 -15.99 6.29
N GLU A 89 14.16 -15.10 7.02
CA GLU A 89 14.02 -15.20 8.48
C GLU A 89 13.40 -16.53 8.92
N ARG A 90 12.35 -16.98 8.23
CA ARG A 90 11.70 -18.27 8.52
C ARG A 90 12.61 -19.47 8.27
N VAL A 91 13.41 -19.43 7.21
CA VAL A 91 14.36 -20.51 6.90
C VAL A 91 15.52 -20.53 7.89
N MET A 92 16.05 -19.36 8.25
CA MET A 92 17.16 -19.24 9.20
C MET A 92 16.77 -19.55 10.64
N ALA A 93 15.50 -19.32 11.01
CA ALA A 93 14.96 -19.64 12.32
C ALA A 93 14.45 -21.09 12.45
N ALA A 94 14.51 -21.88 11.37
CA ALA A 94 14.19 -23.30 11.43
C ALA A 94 15.34 -24.08 12.10
N PRO A 95 15.07 -24.93 13.10
CA PRO A 95 16.09 -25.65 13.87
C PRO A 95 16.84 -26.71 13.06
#